data_AF-E5R3K5-F1
#
_entry.id   AF-E5R3K5-F1
#
_cell.length_a   1.000
_cell.length_b   1.000
_cell.length_c   1.000
_cell.angle_alpha   90.00
_cell.angle_beta   90.00
_cell.angle_gamma   90.00
#
_symmetry.space_group_name_H-M   'P 1'
#
loop_
_entity.id
_entity.type
_entity.pdbx_description
1 polymer ?
#
loop_
_entity_poly.entity_id
_entity_poly.type
_entity_poly.pdbx_seq_one_letter_code
_entity_poly.pdbx_strand_id
1 'polypeptide(L)'
;MLSYDNIKALAIFFAPIIIPKAIALFRSVRSHFTNRPPLQPLPTLASRALNILFFSTALFLAFSLTPGSNILSSTSSGTNDIFKLTDSRFNTPTELLFTRLRRLGGRFEVESEHDSTLKKLFVSPTARGVYLQLGSEPLIACPFCSLDSSITYLLYYLPFNTLVPHLFHFLVIGIATSSSIVGTKIATWRKKFLLGSVVLLVIELCVILRATSPLFSLSKSSASGQRNKWTEIYAQHPDAPASLHVQLSTLRPLAFTIFDAICAALIYLSATNRLFYTLPTPTEQLLSASTATMLAAMSKLQTLSVTRSVIARDPELSAKYDAYHCAANKDDDDWVWQQEDVVNAVAKVMNDRALQACSRKSGNGNEVIDTNEYVDKLTDGLEYPVSS
;
A
#
# COMPACT_ATOMS: atom_id res chain seq x y z
N MET A 1 32.86 -8.87 -13.29
CA MET A 1 33.53 -9.96 -12.56
C MET A 1 33.85 -9.45 -11.16
N LEU A 2 33.23 -10.01 -10.13
CA LEU A 2 33.51 -9.68 -8.72
C LEU A 2 34.67 -10.58 -8.26
N SER A 3 35.88 -10.03 -8.18
CA SER A 3 37.04 -10.76 -7.61
C SER A 3 36.89 -10.85 -6.09
N TYR A 4 37.39 -11.93 -5.48
CA TYR A 4 37.37 -12.16 -4.03
C TYR A 4 37.99 -10.99 -3.25
N ASP A 5 39.04 -10.37 -3.79
CA ASP A 5 39.70 -9.21 -3.18
C ASP A 5 38.80 -7.97 -3.15
N ASN A 6 37.95 -7.77 -4.17
CA ASN A 6 36.98 -6.66 -4.18
C ASN A 6 35.89 -6.89 -3.13
N ILE A 7 35.45 -8.13 -2.94
CA ILE A 7 34.46 -8.49 -1.91
C ILE A 7 35.06 -8.31 -0.52
N LYS A 8 36.33 -8.70 -0.31
CA LYS A 8 37.05 -8.55 0.96
C LYS A 8 37.27 -7.07 1.31
N ALA A 9 37.68 -6.25 0.36
CA ALA A 9 37.85 -4.81 0.56
C ALA A 9 36.51 -4.12 0.89
N LEU A 10 35.44 -4.47 0.17
CA LEU A 10 34.09 -3.96 0.44
C LEU A 10 33.59 -4.42 1.82
N ALA A 11 33.79 -5.69 2.18
CA ALA A 11 33.39 -6.22 3.47
C ALA A 11 34.13 -5.53 4.62
N ILE A 12 35.44 -5.31 4.54
CA ILE A 12 36.21 -4.63 5.60
C ILE A 12 35.77 -3.16 5.75
N PHE A 13 35.47 -2.48 4.64
CA PHE A 13 35.06 -1.08 4.67
C PHE A 13 33.63 -0.90 5.21
N PHE A 14 32.69 -1.77 4.82
CA PHE A 14 31.29 -1.65 5.21
C PHE A 14 30.92 -2.45 6.48
N ALA A 15 31.75 -3.40 6.92
CA ALA A 15 31.51 -4.21 8.12
C ALA A 15 31.23 -3.37 9.38
N PRO A 16 31.99 -2.31 9.71
CA PRO A 16 31.74 -1.51 10.92
C PRO A 16 30.38 -0.81 10.92
N ILE A 17 29.80 -0.57 9.74
CA ILE A 17 28.51 0.09 9.57
C ILE A 17 27.37 -0.94 9.48
N ILE A 18 27.57 -2.02 8.73
CA ILE A 18 26.54 -3.04 8.46
C ILE A 18 26.35 -3.96 9.67
N ILE A 19 27.42 -4.40 10.34
CA ILE A 19 27.35 -5.33 11.47
C ILE A 19 26.47 -4.81 12.61
N PRO A 20 26.66 -3.59 13.15
CA PRO A 20 25.81 -3.11 14.24
C PRO A 20 24.34 -2.95 13.82
N LYS A 21 24.09 -2.55 12.57
CA LYS A 21 22.73 -2.46 12.01
C LYS A 21 22.09 -3.84 11.85
N ALA A 22 22.85 -4.84 11.41
CA ALA A 22 22.40 -6.22 11.29
C ALA A 22 22.10 -6.84 12.67
N ILE A 23 22.95 -6.59 13.68
CA ILE A 23 22.71 -7.04 15.06
C ILE A 23 21.47 -6.35 15.64
N ALA A 24 21.29 -5.06 15.42
CA ALA A 24 20.10 -4.32 15.87
C ALA A 24 18.82 -4.84 15.20
N LEU A 25 18.86 -5.10 13.89
CA LEU A 25 17.77 -5.74 13.16
C LEU A 25 17.48 -7.14 13.71
N PHE A 26 18.50 -7.96 13.94
CA PHE A 26 18.33 -9.30 14.49
C PHE A 26 17.72 -9.27 15.89
N ARG A 27 18.17 -8.37 16.77
CA ARG A 27 17.60 -8.20 18.12
C ARG A 27 16.15 -7.70 18.05
N SER A 28 15.87 -6.73 17.18
CA SER A 28 14.51 -6.23 16.91
C SER A 28 13.61 -7.38 16.47
N VAL A 29 14.00 -8.10 15.42
CA VAL A 29 13.26 -9.24 14.88
C VAL A 29 13.05 -10.29 15.97
N ARG A 30 14.09 -10.68 16.72
CA ARG A 30 13.99 -11.63 17.82
C ARG A 30 12.99 -11.17 18.89
N SER A 31 13.02 -9.90 19.29
CA SER A 31 12.07 -9.34 20.26
C SER A 31 10.62 -9.32 19.75
N HIS A 32 10.41 -9.13 18.44
CA HIS A 32 9.10 -9.24 17.79
C HIS A 32 8.60 -10.69 17.75
N PHE A 33 9.49 -11.68 17.68
CA PHE A 33 9.14 -13.09 17.75
C PHE A 33 8.78 -13.54 19.18
N THR A 34 9.46 -13.02 20.21
CA THR A 34 9.20 -13.40 21.61
C THR A 34 7.95 -12.74 22.19
N ASN A 35 7.67 -11.48 21.84
CA ASN A 35 6.52 -10.73 22.36
C ASN A 35 5.34 -10.72 21.40
N ARG A 36 5.03 -11.87 20.80
CA ARG A 36 3.94 -11.98 19.82
C ARG A 36 2.58 -11.87 20.51
N PRO A 37 1.69 -10.98 20.07
CA PRO A 37 0.30 -11.03 20.51
C PRO A 37 -0.38 -12.31 19.99
N PRO A 38 -1.50 -12.73 20.62
CA PRO A 38 -2.27 -13.86 20.12
C PRO A 38 -2.74 -13.63 18.68
N LEU A 39 -2.87 -14.72 17.93
CA LEU A 39 -3.34 -14.71 16.55
C LEU A 39 -4.71 -14.02 16.48
N GLN A 40 -4.84 -13.03 15.60
CA GLN A 40 -6.10 -12.32 15.39
C GLN A 40 -6.79 -12.88 14.14
N PRO A 41 -8.13 -13.07 14.15
CA PRO A 41 -8.87 -13.34 12.92
C PRO A 41 -8.72 -12.19 11.93
N LEU A 42 -8.82 -12.49 10.64
CA LEU A 42 -8.61 -11.50 9.58
C LEU A 42 -9.65 -10.37 9.71
N PRO A 43 -9.24 -9.11 9.91
CA PRO A 43 -10.17 -8.00 9.99
C PRO A 43 -10.85 -7.75 8.64
N THR A 44 -12.12 -7.39 8.65
CA THR A 44 -12.96 -7.19 7.46
C THR A 44 -12.45 -6.09 6.52
N LEU A 45 -11.70 -5.12 7.04
CA LEU A 45 -11.05 -4.10 6.22
C LEU A 45 -9.81 -4.63 5.48
N ALA A 46 -9.06 -5.57 6.09
CA ALA A 46 -7.92 -6.20 5.45
C ALA A 46 -8.33 -7.18 4.35
N SER A 47 -9.47 -7.87 4.53
CA SER A 47 -9.99 -8.75 3.48
C SER A 47 -10.36 -7.99 2.20
N ARG A 48 -10.80 -6.73 2.29
CA ARG A 48 -11.05 -5.88 1.11
C ARG A 48 -9.78 -5.64 0.29
N ALA A 49 -8.66 -5.30 0.93
CA ALA A 49 -7.38 -5.15 0.22
C ALA A 49 -6.90 -6.45 -0.40
N LEU A 50 -7.04 -7.57 0.33
CA LEU A 50 -6.68 -8.88 -0.20
C LEU A 50 -7.54 -9.27 -1.41
N ASN A 51 -8.84 -8.95 -1.40
CA ASN A 51 -9.71 -9.18 -2.55
C ASN A 51 -9.31 -8.34 -3.77
N ILE A 52 -8.94 -7.06 -3.57
CA ILE A 52 -8.45 -6.19 -4.65
C ILE A 52 -7.15 -6.76 -5.25
N LEU A 53 -6.19 -7.13 -4.41
CA LEU A 53 -4.93 -7.73 -4.87
C LEU A 53 -5.14 -9.12 -5.49
N PHE A 54 -6.10 -9.89 -5.00
CA PHE A 54 -6.47 -11.17 -5.61
C PHE A 54 -7.03 -10.97 -7.01
N PHE A 55 -7.92 -9.99 -7.20
CA PHE A 55 -8.43 -9.67 -8.53
C PHE A 55 -7.31 -9.16 -9.45
N SER A 56 -6.42 -8.29 -8.94
CA SER A 56 -5.25 -7.79 -9.68
C SER A 56 -4.31 -8.92 -10.11
N THR A 57 -3.91 -9.80 -9.19
CA THR A 57 -3.06 -10.96 -9.48
C THR A 57 -3.71 -11.87 -10.51
N ALA A 58 -5.00 -12.19 -10.37
CA ALA A 58 -5.70 -13.02 -11.34
C ALA A 58 -5.75 -12.36 -12.73
N LEU A 59 -5.99 -11.05 -12.80
CA LEU A 59 -6.04 -10.28 -14.04
C LEU A 59 -4.67 -10.23 -14.73
N PHE A 60 -3.60 -9.90 -14.00
CA PHE A 60 -2.26 -9.89 -14.57
C PHE A 60 -1.76 -11.29 -14.93
N LEU A 61 -2.16 -12.32 -14.17
CA LEU A 61 -1.83 -13.70 -14.49
C LEU A 61 -2.54 -14.13 -15.79
N ALA A 62 -3.81 -13.77 -15.95
CA ALA A 62 -4.54 -14.00 -17.19
C ALA A 62 -3.85 -13.31 -18.38
N PHE A 63 -3.45 -12.04 -18.24
CA PHE A 63 -2.69 -11.34 -19.29
C PHE A 63 -1.32 -11.94 -19.57
N SER A 64 -0.66 -12.56 -18.58
CA SER A 64 0.61 -13.27 -18.79
C SER A 64 0.42 -14.60 -19.53
N LEU A 65 -0.69 -15.30 -19.27
CA LEU A 65 -1.00 -16.62 -19.83
C LEU A 65 -1.60 -16.58 -21.23
N THR A 66 -2.12 -15.44 -21.68
CA THR A 66 -2.58 -15.26 -23.06
C THR A 66 -1.51 -14.56 -23.91
N PRO A 67 -0.51 -15.30 -24.44
CA PRO A 67 0.41 -14.73 -25.42
C PRO A 67 -0.40 -14.29 -26.63
N GLY A 68 -0.54 -12.97 -26.81
CA GLY A 68 -1.13 -12.36 -28.01
C GLY A 68 -2.52 -11.74 -27.87
N SER A 69 -3.18 -11.79 -26.71
CA SER A 69 -4.48 -11.12 -26.51
C SER A 69 -4.48 -10.20 -25.29
N ASN A 70 -3.65 -9.16 -25.29
CA ASN A 70 -3.88 -8.07 -24.35
C ASN A 70 -5.16 -7.35 -24.80
N ILE A 71 -6.18 -7.33 -23.95
CA ILE A 71 -7.50 -6.75 -24.26
C ILE A 71 -7.40 -5.23 -24.53
N LEU A 72 -6.35 -4.57 -24.04
CA LEU A 72 -5.99 -3.18 -24.36
C LEU A 72 -5.22 -3.00 -25.69
N SER A 73 -4.77 -4.09 -26.31
CA SER A 73 -4.07 -4.08 -27.61
C SER A 73 -4.83 -4.90 -28.66
N SER A 74 -6.17 -4.88 -28.61
CA SER A 74 -7.07 -5.67 -29.45
C SER A 74 -6.97 -5.38 -30.96
N THR A 75 -6.10 -4.46 -31.39
CA THR A 75 -5.86 -4.13 -32.79
C THR A 75 -4.60 -4.80 -33.37
N SER A 76 -3.73 -5.40 -32.55
CA SER A 76 -2.46 -5.95 -33.04
C SER A 76 -2.52 -7.47 -33.25
N SER A 77 -2.90 -7.90 -34.47
CA SER A 77 -2.60 -9.25 -34.99
C SER A 77 -1.09 -9.56 -35.12
N GLY A 78 -0.20 -8.64 -34.73
CA GLY A 78 1.26 -8.72 -34.91
C GLY A 78 2.08 -9.03 -33.65
N THR A 79 1.46 -9.48 -32.55
CA THR A 79 2.17 -9.74 -31.26
C THR A 79 2.94 -11.05 -31.22
N ASN A 80 2.83 -11.89 -32.23
CA ASN A 80 3.68 -13.08 -32.35
C ASN A 80 4.93 -12.74 -33.15
N ASP A 81 6.09 -13.07 -32.59
CA ASP A 81 7.38 -12.86 -33.25
C ASP A 81 7.40 -13.52 -34.62
N ILE A 82 7.46 -12.74 -35.69
CA ILE A 82 7.45 -13.29 -37.06
C ILE A 82 8.65 -14.22 -37.26
N PHE A 83 9.81 -13.88 -36.70
CA PHE A 83 11.01 -14.71 -36.79
C PHE A 83 10.87 -16.04 -36.03
N LYS A 84 10.30 -16.04 -34.83
CA LYS A 84 10.06 -17.28 -34.06
C LYS A 84 8.94 -18.12 -34.67
N LEU A 85 7.87 -17.49 -35.14
CA LEU A 85 6.77 -18.19 -35.83
C LEU A 85 7.26 -18.89 -37.09
N THR A 86 8.03 -18.19 -37.93
CA THR A 86 8.51 -18.71 -39.22
C THR A 86 9.80 -19.51 -39.11
N ASP A 87 10.29 -19.73 -37.90
CA ASP A 87 11.61 -20.33 -37.59
C ASP A 87 12.71 -19.83 -38.52
N SER A 88 12.76 -18.50 -38.70
CA SER A 88 13.64 -17.84 -39.66
C SER A 88 14.73 -17.05 -38.95
N ARG A 89 15.93 -17.11 -39.52
CA ARG A 89 17.09 -16.35 -39.02
C ARG A 89 16.94 -14.87 -39.36
N PHE A 90 17.65 -14.02 -38.62
CA PHE A 90 17.66 -12.57 -38.84
C PHE A 90 18.02 -12.17 -40.28
N ASN A 91 19.00 -12.86 -40.89
CA ASN A 91 19.50 -12.60 -42.24
C ASN A 91 18.65 -13.22 -43.37
N THR A 92 17.51 -13.86 -43.04
CA THR A 92 16.64 -14.50 -44.05
C THR A 92 16.10 -13.44 -45.04
N PRO A 93 16.11 -13.69 -46.36
CA PRO A 93 15.51 -12.77 -47.33
C PRO A 93 14.06 -12.43 -47.01
N THR A 94 13.67 -11.15 -47.18
CA THR A 94 12.33 -10.65 -46.81
C THR A 94 11.22 -11.46 -47.50
N GLU A 95 11.38 -11.73 -48.79
CA GLU A 95 10.41 -12.49 -49.57
C GLU A 95 10.15 -13.90 -49.01
N LEU A 96 11.20 -14.60 -48.60
CA LEU A 96 11.09 -15.94 -48.02
C LEU A 96 10.40 -15.91 -46.66
N LEU A 97 10.71 -14.90 -45.83
CA LEU A 97 10.12 -14.73 -44.50
C LEU A 97 8.61 -14.47 -44.59
N PHE A 98 8.16 -13.56 -45.45
CA PHE A 98 6.73 -13.29 -45.64
C PHE A 98 6.02 -14.44 -46.36
N THR A 99 6.69 -15.16 -47.26
CA THR A 99 6.13 -16.37 -47.88
C THR A 99 5.88 -17.47 -46.84
N ARG A 100 6.81 -17.67 -45.89
CA ARG A 100 6.63 -18.60 -44.75
C ARG A 100 5.52 -18.14 -43.81
N LEU A 101 5.44 -16.84 -43.53
CA LEU A 101 4.40 -16.26 -42.68
C LEU A 101 3.00 -16.51 -43.26
N ARG A 102 2.81 -16.28 -44.58
CA ARG A 102 1.56 -16.59 -45.28
C ARG A 102 1.18 -18.06 -45.17
N ARG A 103 2.17 -18.97 -45.25
CA ARG A 103 1.93 -20.42 -45.11
C ARG A 103 1.42 -20.81 -43.72
N LEU A 104 1.89 -20.15 -42.67
CA LEU A 104 1.47 -20.40 -41.29
C LEU A 104 0.11 -19.76 -40.95
N GLY A 105 -0.23 -18.64 -41.59
CA GLY A 105 -1.46 -17.89 -41.33
C GLY A 105 -2.75 -18.56 -41.83
N GLY A 106 -2.68 -19.70 -42.52
CA GLY A 106 -3.84 -20.47 -43.00
C GLY A 106 -4.73 -19.79 -44.05
N ARG A 107 -4.60 -18.47 -44.21
CA ARG A 107 -5.29 -17.64 -45.21
C ARG A 107 -4.38 -17.47 -46.41
N PHE A 108 -4.43 -18.42 -47.33
CA PHE A 108 -3.92 -18.17 -48.66
C PHE A 108 -4.71 -17.00 -49.26
N GLU A 109 -3.98 -16.02 -49.81
CA GLU A 109 -4.37 -15.02 -50.83
C GLU A 109 -4.54 -13.55 -50.44
N VAL A 110 -4.82 -13.16 -49.19
CA VAL A 110 -4.95 -11.71 -48.87
C VAL A 110 -3.81 -11.24 -47.96
N GLU A 111 -2.84 -10.55 -48.55
CA GLU A 111 -1.80 -9.81 -47.82
C GLU A 111 -2.47 -8.65 -47.08
N SER A 112 -2.41 -8.68 -45.74
CA SER A 112 -2.93 -7.56 -44.94
C SER A 112 -2.17 -6.29 -45.30
N GLU A 113 -2.87 -5.14 -45.35
CA GLU A 113 -2.23 -3.84 -45.61
C GLU A 113 -1.05 -3.59 -44.65
N HIS A 114 -1.21 -4.04 -43.40
CA HIS A 114 -0.15 -4.05 -42.38
C HIS A 114 1.07 -4.87 -42.80
N ASP A 115 0.88 -6.10 -43.29
CA ASP A 115 1.96 -7.00 -43.69
C ASP A 115 2.69 -6.45 -44.92
N SER A 116 1.96 -5.85 -45.87
CA SER A 116 2.56 -5.25 -47.06
C SER A 116 3.44 -4.03 -46.73
N THR A 117 3.01 -3.22 -45.75
CA THR A 117 3.78 -2.07 -45.28
C THR A 117 5.01 -2.53 -44.49
N LEU A 118 4.84 -3.53 -43.62
CA LEU A 118 5.94 -4.13 -42.87
C LEU A 118 6.98 -4.77 -43.79
N LYS A 119 6.54 -5.46 -44.84
CA LYS A 119 7.39 -6.07 -45.85
C LYS A 119 8.29 -5.06 -46.56
N LYS A 120 7.75 -3.89 -46.94
CA LYS A 120 8.55 -2.80 -47.54
C LYS A 120 9.66 -2.31 -46.60
N LEU A 121 9.38 -2.22 -45.29
CA LEU A 121 10.33 -1.74 -44.29
C LEU A 121 11.40 -2.79 -43.94
N PHE A 122 11.07 -4.08 -44.02
CA PHE A 122 11.99 -5.20 -43.71
C PHE A 122 13.11 -5.38 -44.74
N VAL A 123 13.15 -4.61 -45.82
CA VAL A 123 14.31 -4.56 -46.73
C VAL A 123 15.55 -4.07 -45.98
N SER A 124 15.39 -3.14 -45.03
CA SER A 124 16.51 -2.66 -44.21
C SER A 124 16.77 -3.57 -43.00
N PRO A 125 18.02 -3.99 -42.74
CA PRO A 125 18.38 -4.74 -41.53
C PRO A 125 18.19 -3.91 -40.26
N THR A 126 18.30 -2.58 -40.32
CA THR A 126 18.06 -1.72 -39.16
C THR A 126 16.59 -1.74 -38.73
N ALA A 127 15.66 -1.73 -39.70
CA ALA A 127 14.23 -1.83 -39.45
C ALA A 127 13.86 -3.18 -38.81
N ARG A 128 14.47 -4.29 -39.26
CA ARG A 128 14.31 -5.61 -38.63
C ARG A 128 14.79 -5.63 -37.18
N GLY A 129 15.90 -4.96 -36.90
CA GLY A 129 16.43 -4.81 -35.54
C GLY A 129 15.48 -4.02 -34.64
N VAL A 130 14.92 -2.91 -35.14
CA VAL A 130 13.92 -2.11 -34.41
C VAL A 130 12.65 -2.91 -34.15
N TYR A 131 12.18 -3.71 -35.12
CA TYR A 131 11.05 -4.62 -34.95
C TYR A 131 11.29 -5.62 -33.81
N LEU A 132 12.45 -6.28 -33.76
CA LEU A 132 12.78 -7.21 -32.68
C LEU A 132 12.89 -6.53 -31.31
N GLN A 133 13.17 -5.23 -31.26
CA GLN A 133 13.29 -4.50 -30.00
C GLN A 133 11.94 -3.94 -29.51
N LEU A 134 11.20 -3.28 -30.39
CA LEU A 134 10.04 -2.45 -30.02
C LEU A 134 8.72 -2.97 -30.59
N GLY A 135 8.74 -3.92 -31.52
CA GLY A 135 7.57 -4.48 -32.20
C GLY A 135 7.25 -3.81 -33.54
N SER A 136 6.14 -4.22 -34.17
CA SER A 136 5.68 -3.68 -35.46
C SER A 136 4.99 -2.31 -35.34
N GLU A 137 4.31 -2.04 -34.23
CA GLU A 137 3.51 -0.82 -34.06
C GLU A 137 4.33 0.45 -34.20
N PRO A 138 5.48 0.63 -33.52
CA PRO A 138 6.29 1.84 -33.67
C PRO A 138 6.90 1.98 -35.07
N LEU A 139 7.04 0.87 -35.80
CA LEU A 139 7.64 0.86 -37.13
C LEU A 139 6.66 1.31 -38.21
N ILE A 140 5.36 1.03 -38.04
CA ILE A 140 4.32 1.36 -39.01
C ILE A 140 3.57 2.64 -38.64
N ALA A 141 3.21 2.80 -37.36
CA ALA A 141 2.30 3.86 -36.90
C ALA A 141 3.00 5.16 -36.49
N CYS A 142 4.33 5.20 -36.42
CA CYS A 142 5.04 6.40 -35.98
C CYS A 142 5.22 7.43 -37.12
N PRO A 143 4.66 8.64 -37.01
CA PRO A 143 4.72 9.65 -38.07
C PRO A 143 6.04 10.45 -38.11
N PHE A 144 6.82 10.47 -37.03
CA PHE A 144 8.04 11.29 -36.90
C PHE A 144 9.32 10.45 -36.76
N CYS A 145 9.23 9.12 -36.87
CA CYS A 145 10.36 8.24 -36.64
C CYS A 145 11.24 8.09 -37.88
N SER A 146 12.57 8.07 -37.67
CA SER A 146 13.55 7.83 -38.73
C SER A 146 14.49 6.68 -38.37
N LEU A 147 14.88 5.87 -39.38
CA LEU A 147 15.81 4.75 -39.18
C LEU A 147 17.22 5.21 -38.77
N ASP A 148 17.57 6.46 -39.03
CA ASP A 148 18.84 7.07 -38.62
C ASP A 148 18.91 7.32 -37.11
N SER A 149 17.77 7.47 -36.45
CA SER A 149 17.69 7.81 -35.02
C SER A 149 16.79 6.83 -34.25
N SER A 150 17.38 5.78 -33.69
CA SER A 150 16.62 4.78 -32.90
C SER A 150 15.88 5.36 -31.69
N ILE A 151 16.26 6.55 -31.22
CA ILE A 151 15.63 7.23 -30.08
C ILE A 151 14.20 7.69 -30.39
N THR A 152 13.87 8.03 -31.65
CA THR A 152 12.52 8.48 -32.01
C THR A 152 11.50 7.37 -31.85
N TYR A 153 11.87 6.14 -32.26
CA TYR A 153 11.05 4.95 -32.05
C TYR A 153 10.87 4.63 -30.57
N LEU A 154 11.92 4.81 -29.76
CA LEU A 154 11.84 4.62 -28.32
C LEU A 154 10.87 5.60 -27.66
N LEU A 155 10.94 6.88 -28.03
CA LEU A 155 10.04 7.94 -27.51
C LEU A 155 8.57 7.66 -27.84
N TYR A 156 8.29 7.12 -29.02
CA TYR A 156 6.94 6.69 -29.40
C TYR A 156 6.48 5.45 -28.60
N TYR A 157 7.38 4.49 -28.38
CA TYR A 157 7.05 3.22 -27.71
C TYR A 157 6.75 3.38 -26.21
N LEU A 158 7.56 4.17 -25.50
CA LEU A 158 7.58 4.26 -24.03
C LEU A 158 6.22 4.61 -23.38
N PRO A 159 5.48 5.66 -23.81
CA PRO A 159 4.29 6.10 -23.10
C PRO A 159 3.20 5.03 -23.07
N PHE A 160 2.87 4.44 -24.22
CA PHE A 160 1.75 3.50 -24.30
C PHE A 160 2.14 2.09 -23.87
N ASN A 161 3.33 1.60 -24.24
CA ASN A 161 3.70 0.22 -23.98
C ASN A 161 4.34 -0.01 -22.62
N THR A 162 5.02 0.99 -22.05
CA THR A 162 5.73 0.87 -20.76
C THR A 162 5.04 1.65 -19.65
N LEU A 163 4.76 2.93 -19.88
CA LEU A 163 4.28 3.81 -18.81
C LEU A 163 2.83 3.52 -18.41
N VAL A 164 1.91 3.34 -19.37
CA VAL A 164 0.49 3.06 -19.09
C VAL A 164 0.30 1.81 -18.21
N PRO A 165 0.90 0.63 -18.52
CA PRO A 165 0.78 -0.54 -17.64
C PRO A 165 1.29 -0.30 -16.21
N HIS A 166 2.39 0.43 -16.05
CA HIS A 166 2.91 0.76 -14.73
C HIS A 166 2.02 1.75 -13.98
N LEU A 167 1.51 2.78 -14.65
CA LEU A 167 0.56 3.72 -14.07
C LEU A 167 -0.72 3.02 -13.60
N PHE A 168 -1.20 2.04 -14.37
CA PHE A 168 -2.31 1.20 -13.97
C PHE A 168 -1.97 0.37 -12.72
N HIS A 169 -0.81 -0.29 -12.69
CA HIS A 169 -0.34 -1.01 -11.50
C HIS A 169 -0.18 -0.10 -10.27
N PHE A 170 0.37 1.10 -10.44
CA PHE A 170 0.44 2.11 -9.37
C PHE A 170 -0.94 2.49 -8.83
N LEU A 171 -1.92 2.66 -9.71
CA LEU A 171 -3.29 2.97 -9.34
C LEU A 171 -3.90 1.81 -8.54
N VAL A 172 -3.71 0.57 -8.96
CA VAL A 172 -4.19 -0.62 -8.23
C VAL A 172 -3.57 -0.71 -6.83
N ILE A 173 -2.24 -0.61 -6.72
CA ILE A 173 -1.54 -0.57 -5.43
C ILE A 173 -1.99 0.61 -4.57
N GLY A 174 -2.21 1.78 -5.18
CA GLY A 174 -2.69 2.98 -4.51
C GLY A 174 -4.08 2.82 -3.90
N ILE A 175 -5.00 2.18 -4.63
CA ILE A 175 -6.34 1.86 -4.14
C ILE A 175 -6.26 0.80 -3.02
N ALA A 176 -5.51 -0.28 -3.25
CA ALA A 176 -5.34 -1.39 -2.30
C ALA A 176 -4.66 -1.00 -0.98
N THR A 177 -3.97 0.14 -0.94
CA THR A 177 -3.30 0.66 0.26
C THR A 177 -3.87 2.00 0.77
N SER A 178 -5.03 2.41 0.26
CA SER A 178 -5.68 3.65 0.69
C SER A 178 -6.29 3.51 2.10
N SER A 179 -6.09 4.53 2.94
CA SER A 179 -6.60 4.54 4.33
C SER A 179 -8.13 4.54 4.40
N SER A 180 -8.79 5.16 3.43
CA SER A 180 -10.25 5.25 3.36
C SER A 180 -10.92 3.89 3.09
N ILE A 181 -10.30 3.03 2.27
CA ILE A 181 -10.91 1.75 1.86
C ILE A 181 -10.51 0.61 2.81
N VAL A 182 -9.27 0.62 3.30
CA VAL A 182 -8.62 -0.55 3.92
C VAL A 182 -8.22 -0.30 5.39
N GLY A 183 -8.28 0.96 5.85
CA GLY A 183 -7.94 1.33 7.23
C GLY A 183 -6.47 1.70 7.44
N THR A 184 -6.18 2.25 8.62
CA THR A 184 -4.89 2.88 8.95
C THR A 184 -3.73 1.88 9.05
N LYS A 185 -3.99 0.67 9.57
CA LYS A 185 -2.96 -0.38 9.74
C LYS A 185 -2.29 -0.75 8.41
N ILE A 186 -3.06 -0.93 7.34
CA ILE A 186 -2.54 -1.32 6.03
C ILE A 186 -2.01 -0.10 5.26
N ALA A 187 -2.57 1.09 5.49
CA ALA A 187 -2.10 2.33 4.86
C ALA A 187 -0.62 2.63 5.13
N THR A 188 -0.04 2.10 6.22
CA THR A 188 1.40 2.22 6.52
C THR A 188 2.29 1.58 5.43
N TRP A 189 1.81 0.54 4.73
CA TRP A 189 2.53 -0.14 3.66
C TRP A 189 2.55 0.62 2.35
N ARG A 190 1.66 1.62 2.18
CA ARG A 190 1.50 2.39 0.94
C ARG A 190 2.82 2.91 0.40
N LYS A 191 3.64 3.56 1.24
CA LYS A 191 4.94 4.11 0.80
C LYS A 191 5.90 3.03 0.31
N LYS A 192 5.94 1.87 0.99
CA LYS A 192 6.82 0.75 0.63
C LYS A 192 6.39 0.10 -0.68
N PHE A 193 5.09 -0.13 -0.86
CA PHE A 193 4.57 -0.76 -2.07
C PHE A 193 4.64 0.17 -3.28
N LEU A 194 4.34 1.46 -3.10
CA LEU A 194 4.54 2.45 -4.17
C LEU A 194 6.01 2.56 -4.55
N LEU A 195 6.93 2.60 -3.59
CA LEU A 195 8.37 2.60 -3.88
C LEU A 195 8.78 1.33 -4.65
N GLY A 196 8.27 0.15 -4.25
CA GLY A 196 8.50 -1.11 -4.97
C GLY A 196 8.02 -1.06 -6.41
N SER A 197 6.84 -0.50 -6.66
CA SER A 197 6.30 -0.32 -8.02
C SER A 197 7.13 0.69 -8.85
N VAL A 198 7.70 1.73 -8.23
CA VAL A 198 8.68 2.63 -8.89
C VAL A 198 9.95 1.87 -9.27
N VAL A 199 10.45 1.02 -8.38
CA VAL A 199 11.64 0.21 -8.68
C VAL A 199 11.38 -0.71 -9.87
N LEU A 200 10.21 -1.35 -9.98
CA LEU A 200 9.85 -2.17 -11.15
C LEU A 200 9.87 -1.36 -12.45
N LEU A 201 9.27 -0.17 -12.46
CA LEU A 201 9.30 0.74 -13.62
C LEU A 201 10.73 1.11 -14.00
N VAL A 202 11.57 1.46 -13.02
CA VAL A 202 12.97 1.84 -13.27
C VAL A 202 13.76 0.66 -13.83
N ILE A 203 13.56 -0.55 -13.31
CA ILE A 203 14.21 -1.76 -13.83
C ILE A 203 13.83 -1.97 -15.30
N GLU A 204 12.55 -1.91 -15.64
CA GLU A 204 12.10 -2.09 -17.03
C GLU A 204 12.66 -1.01 -17.96
N LEU A 205 12.60 0.27 -17.53
CA LEU A 205 13.20 1.37 -18.28
C LEU A 205 14.70 1.17 -18.50
N CYS A 206 15.44 0.70 -17.49
CA CYS A 206 16.86 0.37 -17.62
C CYS A 206 17.10 -0.75 -18.64
N VAL A 207 16.26 -1.78 -18.68
CA VAL A 207 16.37 -2.88 -19.66
C VAL A 207 16.13 -2.35 -21.08
N ILE A 208 15.05 -1.59 -21.30
CA ILE A 208 14.72 -1.01 -22.61
C ILE A 208 15.80 -0.03 -23.06
N LEU A 209 16.23 0.88 -22.19
CA LEU A 209 17.26 1.88 -22.51
C LEU A 209 18.58 1.21 -22.87
N ARG A 210 19.00 0.17 -22.14
CA ARG A 210 20.21 -0.59 -22.48
C ARG A 210 20.09 -1.35 -23.81
N ALA A 211 18.88 -1.78 -24.17
CA ALA A 211 18.64 -2.47 -25.42
C ALA A 211 18.60 -1.52 -26.63
N THR A 212 18.00 -0.34 -26.49
CA THR A 212 17.70 0.53 -27.64
C THR A 212 18.67 1.69 -27.79
N SER A 213 19.22 2.22 -26.69
CA SER A 213 20.04 3.43 -26.73
C SER A 213 21.55 3.13 -26.68
N PRO A 214 22.37 3.77 -27.53
CA PRO A 214 23.82 3.62 -27.49
C PRO A 214 24.43 4.30 -26.24
N LEU A 215 23.76 5.32 -25.69
CA LEU A 215 24.23 6.11 -24.54
C LEU A 215 24.37 5.30 -23.24
N PHE A 216 23.54 4.26 -23.07
CA PHE A 216 23.52 3.44 -21.85
C PHE A 216 24.15 2.05 -22.04
N SER A 217 24.79 1.80 -23.18
CA SER A 217 25.50 0.54 -23.44
C SER A 217 26.87 0.54 -22.76
N LEU A 218 27.15 -0.45 -21.90
CA LEU A 218 28.43 -0.57 -21.16
C LEU A 218 29.65 -0.91 -22.03
N SER A 219 29.51 -0.98 -23.35
CA SER A 219 30.49 -1.55 -24.27
C SER A 219 31.10 -0.46 -25.14
N LYS A 220 32.44 -0.34 -25.15
CA LYS A 220 33.19 0.62 -25.97
C LYS A 220 32.70 0.58 -27.43
N SER A 221 32.35 1.77 -27.92
CA SER A 221 31.97 2.12 -29.28
C SER A 221 32.79 1.36 -30.33
N SER A 222 32.11 0.64 -31.23
CA SER A 222 32.72 0.21 -32.49
C SER A 222 32.82 1.43 -33.41
N ALA A 223 34.01 1.68 -33.96
CA ALA A 223 34.32 2.85 -34.79
C ALA A 223 33.57 2.86 -36.15
N SER A 224 32.87 1.79 -36.52
CA SER A 224 31.96 1.79 -37.67
C SER A 224 30.61 2.34 -37.23
N GLY A 225 30.35 3.60 -37.57
CA GLY A 225 29.11 4.30 -37.26
C GLY A 225 27.85 3.45 -37.55
N GLN A 226 26.85 3.63 -36.69
CA GLN A 226 25.44 3.44 -37.04
C GLN A 226 24.92 2.00 -37.18
N ARG A 227 25.65 0.98 -36.71
CA ARG A 227 25.04 -0.33 -36.41
C ARG A 227 24.78 -0.43 -34.92
N ASN A 228 23.51 -0.48 -34.54
CA ASN A 228 23.09 -0.86 -33.20
C ASN A 228 23.68 -2.25 -32.90
N LYS A 229 24.52 -2.36 -31.86
CA LYS A 229 25.16 -3.62 -31.40
C LYS A 229 24.23 -4.85 -31.42
N TRP A 230 22.95 -4.63 -31.18
CA TRP A 230 21.93 -5.68 -31.20
C TRP A 230 21.65 -6.26 -32.59
N THR A 231 21.74 -5.52 -33.69
CA THR A 231 21.64 -6.12 -35.03
C THR A 231 22.80 -7.03 -35.34
N GLU A 232 24.00 -6.69 -34.85
CA GLU A 232 25.17 -7.57 -34.95
C GLU A 232 24.99 -8.83 -34.09
N ILE A 233 24.51 -8.67 -32.84
CA ILE A 233 24.19 -9.81 -31.96
C ILE A 233 23.14 -10.72 -32.60
N TYR A 234 22.06 -10.18 -33.15
CA TYR A 234 21.01 -10.97 -33.80
C TYR A 234 21.47 -11.61 -35.11
N ALA A 235 22.36 -10.95 -35.86
CA ALA A 235 22.94 -11.50 -37.07
C ALA A 235 23.89 -12.68 -36.80
N GLN A 236 24.55 -12.71 -35.63
CA GLN A 236 25.45 -13.79 -35.21
C GLN A 236 24.73 -14.98 -34.55
N HIS A 237 23.46 -14.84 -34.14
CA HIS A 237 22.71 -15.94 -33.55
C HIS A 237 22.32 -17.00 -34.60
N PRO A 238 22.58 -18.30 -34.34
CA PRO A 238 22.28 -19.38 -35.29
C PRO A 238 20.79 -19.70 -35.42
N ASP A 239 20.00 -19.37 -34.40
CA ASP A 239 18.57 -19.68 -34.29
C ASP A 239 17.69 -18.44 -34.49
N ALA A 240 16.38 -18.64 -34.66
CA ALA A 240 15.43 -17.54 -34.75
C ALA A 240 15.50 -16.64 -33.49
N PRO A 241 15.80 -15.33 -33.62
CA PRO A 241 15.92 -14.44 -32.47
C PRO A 241 14.55 -14.24 -31.80
N ALA A 242 14.53 -14.19 -30.47
CA ALA A 242 13.35 -13.77 -29.72
C ALA A 242 13.33 -12.25 -29.64
N SER A 243 12.18 -11.63 -29.91
CA SER A 243 12.01 -10.19 -29.71
C SER A 243 11.97 -9.86 -28.23
N LEU A 244 12.63 -8.75 -27.92
CA LEU A 244 12.56 -8.12 -26.62
C LEU A 244 11.13 -7.63 -26.34
N HIS A 245 10.41 -7.16 -27.37
CA HIS A 245 9.03 -6.70 -27.22
C HIS A 245 8.12 -7.78 -26.66
N VAL A 246 8.14 -8.99 -27.24
CA VAL A 246 7.30 -10.11 -26.81
C VAL A 246 7.73 -10.63 -25.44
N GLN A 247 9.04 -10.63 -25.17
CA GLN A 247 9.55 -10.96 -23.84
C GLN A 247 9.06 -9.97 -22.79
N LEU A 248 9.11 -8.66 -23.05
CA LEU A 248 8.63 -7.65 -22.11
C LEU A 248 7.10 -7.69 -21.95
N SER A 249 6.35 -7.92 -23.02
CA SER A 249 4.89 -8.00 -22.94
C SER A 249 4.42 -9.20 -22.10
N THR A 250 5.19 -10.28 -22.03
CA THR A 250 4.89 -11.47 -21.21
C THR A 250 5.47 -11.36 -19.80
N LEU A 251 6.70 -10.86 -19.66
CA LEU A 251 7.39 -10.74 -18.39
C LEU A 251 6.83 -9.64 -17.49
N ARG A 252 6.34 -8.53 -18.07
CA ARG A 252 5.76 -7.41 -17.30
C ARG A 252 4.53 -7.80 -16.48
N PRO A 253 3.45 -8.36 -17.07
CA PRO A 253 2.30 -8.79 -16.26
C PRO A 253 2.71 -9.86 -15.25
N LEU A 254 3.63 -10.77 -15.60
CA LEU A 254 4.19 -11.75 -14.66
C LEU A 254 4.89 -11.06 -13.48
N ALA A 255 5.73 -10.05 -13.71
CA ALA A 255 6.38 -9.30 -12.65
C ALA A 255 5.36 -8.61 -11.73
N PHE A 256 4.28 -8.06 -12.27
CA PHE A 256 3.18 -7.50 -11.49
C PHE A 256 2.47 -8.58 -10.65
N THR A 257 2.22 -9.78 -11.20
CA THR A 257 1.61 -10.87 -10.41
C THR A 257 2.46 -11.27 -9.20
N ILE A 258 3.77 -11.41 -9.39
CA ILE A 258 4.70 -11.77 -8.31
C ILE A 258 4.71 -10.65 -7.26
N PHE A 259 4.78 -9.40 -7.71
CA PHE A 259 4.79 -8.25 -6.81
C PHE A 259 3.51 -8.14 -5.99
N ASP A 260 2.34 -8.26 -6.63
CA ASP A 260 1.04 -8.20 -5.96
C ASP A 260 0.85 -9.38 -5.00
N ALA A 261 1.30 -10.59 -5.36
CA ALA A 261 1.26 -11.76 -4.50
C ALA A 261 2.12 -11.56 -3.23
N ILE A 262 3.32 -10.98 -3.38
CA ILE A 262 4.18 -10.61 -2.25
C ILE A 262 3.48 -9.56 -1.38
N CYS A 263 2.91 -8.52 -1.98
CA CYS A 263 2.19 -7.47 -1.25
C CYS A 263 0.98 -8.03 -0.49
N ALA A 264 0.21 -8.92 -1.11
CA ALA A 264 -0.92 -9.60 -0.48
C ALA A 264 -0.45 -10.49 0.69
N ALA A 265 0.64 -11.24 0.51
CA ALA A 265 1.22 -12.04 1.58
C ALA A 265 1.68 -11.16 2.77
N LEU A 266 2.32 -10.03 2.51
CA LEU A 266 2.74 -9.08 3.55
C LEU A 266 1.54 -8.46 4.28
N ILE A 267 0.47 -8.10 3.57
CA ILE A 267 -0.78 -7.61 4.17
C ILE A 267 -1.42 -8.71 5.02
N TYR A 268 -1.53 -9.93 4.51
CA TYR A 268 -2.11 -11.05 5.25
C TYR A 268 -1.33 -11.34 6.53
N LEU A 269 0.00 -11.40 6.45
CA LEU A 269 0.88 -11.67 7.59
C LEU A 269 0.89 -10.54 8.63
N SER A 270 0.74 -9.29 8.20
CA SER A 270 0.63 -8.15 9.11
C SER A 270 -0.76 -8.05 9.74
N ALA A 271 -1.83 -8.28 8.97
CA ALA A 271 -3.21 -8.21 9.45
C ALA A 271 -3.57 -9.32 10.45
N THR A 272 -2.94 -10.49 10.34
CA THR A 272 -3.14 -11.64 11.26
C THR A 272 -2.16 -11.66 12.43
N ASN A 273 -1.32 -10.63 12.59
CA ASN A 273 -0.24 -10.54 13.56
C ASN A 273 0.76 -11.73 13.51
N ARG A 274 0.90 -12.40 12.36
CA ARG A 274 1.75 -13.60 12.23
C ARG A 274 3.24 -13.28 12.10
N LEU A 275 3.60 -12.22 11.37
CA LEU A 275 5.01 -11.94 11.04
C LEU A 275 5.48 -10.51 11.36
N PHE A 276 4.61 -9.51 11.20
CA PHE A 276 4.97 -8.10 11.36
C PHE A 276 4.02 -7.42 12.36
N TYR A 277 4.26 -7.66 13.64
CA TYR A 277 3.60 -6.88 14.69
C TYR A 277 4.26 -5.50 14.75
N THR A 278 3.54 -4.46 14.33
CA THR A 278 3.90 -3.09 14.65
C THR A 278 3.65 -2.88 16.13
N LEU A 279 4.73 -2.69 16.92
CA LEU A 279 4.58 -2.26 18.30
C LEU A 279 3.73 -0.98 18.29
N PRO A 280 2.65 -0.89 19.09
CA PRO A 280 1.89 0.34 19.21
C PRO A 280 2.85 1.47 19.57
N THR A 281 2.67 2.61 18.92
CA THR A 281 3.44 3.81 19.26
C THR A 281 3.26 4.14 20.75
N PRO A 282 4.22 4.78 21.44
CA PRO A 282 4.09 5.07 22.87
C PRO A 282 2.81 5.88 23.18
N THR A 283 2.36 6.69 22.23
CA THR A 283 1.08 7.41 22.26
C THR A 283 -0.14 6.50 22.20
N GLU A 284 -0.12 5.46 21.36
CA GLU A 284 -1.20 4.46 21.28
C GLU A 284 -1.23 3.55 22.50
N GLN A 285 -0.06 3.24 23.09
CA GLN A 285 -0.01 2.53 24.37
C GLN A 285 -0.66 3.35 25.49
N LEU A 286 -0.35 4.65 25.57
CA LEU A 286 -0.98 5.57 26.52
C LEU A 286 -2.50 5.64 26.33
N LEU A 287 -2.97 5.74 25.09
CA LEU A 287 -4.40 5.74 24.74
C LEU A 287 -5.09 4.41 25.07
N SER A 288 -4.45 3.27 24.79
CA SER A 288 -5.01 1.97 25.11
C SER A 288 -5.06 1.71 26.61
N ALA A 289 -4.05 2.15 27.36
CA ALA A 289 -4.03 2.08 28.82
C ALA A 289 -5.08 2.99 29.44
N SER A 290 -5.19 4.24 28.98
CA SER A 290 -6.20 5.18 29.48
C SER A 290 -7.62 4.70 29.19
N THR A 291 -7.90 4.23 27.96
CA THR A 291 -9.21 3.66 27.63
C THR A 291 -9.54 2.40 28.41
N ALA A 292 -8.57 1.51 28.64
CA ALA A 292 -8.78 0.32 29.47
C ALA A 292 -9.10 0.70 30.93
N THR A 293 -8.37 1.65 31.51
CA THR A 293 -8.64 2.15 32.87
C THR A 293 -9.99 2.85 32.96
N MET A 294 -10.38 3.61 31.93
CA MET A 294 -11.67 4.29 31.88
C MET A 294 -12.84 3.29 31.76
N LEU A 295 -12.71 2.25 30.95
CA LEU A 295 -13.73 1.20 30.83
C LEU A 295 -13.86 0.39 32.13
N ALA A 296 -12.74 0.08 32.78
CA ALA A 296 -12.76 -0.57 34.09
C ALA A 296 -13.44 0.33 35.14
N ALA A 297 -13.14 1.62 35.16
CA ALA A 297 -13.79 2.59 36.04
C ALA A 297 -15.30 2.72 35.74
N MET A 298 -15.70 2.81 34.47
CA MET A 298 -17.10 2.86 34.07
C MET A 298 -17.86 1.60 34.49
N SER A 299 -17.28 0.41 34.33
CA SER A 299 -17.93 -0.84 34.76
C SER A 299 -18.17 -0.85 36.27
N LYS A 300 -17.20 -0.39 37.07
CA LYS A 300 -17.34 -0.26 38.53
C LYS A 300 -18.39 0.78 38.91
N LEU A 301 -18.41 1.93 38.24
CA LEU A 301 -19.43 2.96 38.46
C LEU A 301 -20.83 2.47 38.09
N GLN A 302 -20.97 1.72 37.00
CA GLN A 302 -22.23 1.10 36.60
C GLN A 302 -22.68 0.10 37.67
N THR A 303 -21.80 -0.78 38.14
CA THR A 303 -22.13 -1.72 39.22
C THR A 303 -22.52 -0.99 40.49
N LEU A 304 -21.80 0.07 40.88
CA LEU A 304 -22.11 0.87 42.07
C LEU A 304 -23.45 1.61 41.94
N SER A 305 -23.77 2.10 40.74
CA SER A 305 -25.05 2.77 40.49
C SER A 305 -26.22 1.79 40.60
N VAL A 306 -26.06 0.57 40.09
CA VAL A 306 -27.05 -0.50 40.18
C VAL A 306 -27.20 -0.95 41.62
N THR A 307 -26.11 -1.21 42.35
CA THR A 307 -26.18 -1.63 43.75
C THR A 307 -26.81 -0.55 44.62
N ARG A 308 -26.46 0.72 44.42
CA ARG A 308 -27.10 1.83 45.16
C ARG A 308 -28.58 1.95 44.84
N SER A 309 -28.98 1.77 43.57
CA SER A 309 -30.39 1.75 43.20
C SER A 309 -31.15 0.54 43.78
N VAL A 310 -30.50 -0.60 43.98
CA VAL A 310 -31.09 -1.79 44.60
C VAL A 310 -31.25 -1.55 46.11
N ILE A 311 -30.22 -1.05 46.78
CA ILE A 311 -30.25 -0.70 48.21
C ILE A 311 -31.34 0.32 48.49
N ALA A 312 -31.48 1.36 47.66
CA ALA A 312 -32.51 2.39 47.84
C ALA A 312 -33.95 1.89 47.62
N ARG A 313 -34.13 0.74 46.97
CA ARG A 313 -35.46 0.15 46.72
C ARG A 313 -35.88 -0.87 47.78
N ASP A 314 -34.93 -1.41 48.54
CA ASP A 314 -35.18 -2.39 49.59
C ASP A 314 -35.12 -1.71 50.98
N PRO A 315 -36.24 -1.65 51.73
CA PRO A 315 -36.30 -0.96 53.01
C PRO A 315 -35.42 -1.61 54.09
N GLU A 316 -35.17 -2.92 54.04
CA GLU A 316 -34.33 -3.62 55.02
C GLU A 316 -32.84 -3.33 54.78
N LEU A 317 -32.42 -3.33 53.50
CA LEU A 317 -31.03 -2.99 53.15
C LEU A 317 -30.76 -1.49 53.30
N SER A 318 -31.72 -0.61 53.00
CA SER A 318 -31.56 0.83 53.23
C SER A 318 -31.35 1.12 54.71
N ALA A 319 -32.16 0.53 55.61
CA ALA A 319 -32.02 0.73 57.05
C ALA A 319 -30.66 0.25 57.58
N LYS A 320 -30.14 -0.87 57.08
CA LYS A 320 -28.80 -1.38 57.42
C LYS A 320 -27.68 -0.50 56.87
N TYR A 321 -27.83 0.01 55.64
CA TYR A 321 -26.89 0.94 55.01
C TYR A 321 -26.82 2.27 55.77
N ASP A 322 -27.97 2.85 56.13
CA ASP A 322 -28.06 4.09 56.90
C ASP A 322 -27.53 3.90 58.33
N ALA A 323 -27.81 2.76 58.97
CA ALA A 323 -27.24 2.45 60.28
C ALA A 323 -25.71 2.29 60.25
N TYR A 324 -25.16 1.68 59.19
CA TYR A 324 -23.72 1.58 58.98
C TYR A 324 -23.07 2.95 58.78
N HIS A 325 -23.64 3.81 57.94
CA HIS A 325 -23.14 5.17 57.73
C HIS A 325 -23.28 6.04 58.98
N CYS A 326 -24.42 5.99 59.69
CA CYS A 326 -24.61 6.72 60.94
C CYS A 326 -23.69 6.22 62.08
N ALA A 327 -23.29 4.95 62.06
CA ALA A 327 -22.32 4.39 63.00
C ALA A 327 -20.87 4.75 62.62
N ALA A 328 -20.51 4.70 61.34
CA ALA A 328 -19.19 5.12 60.87
C ALA A 328 -18.96 6.63 61.06
N ASN A 329 -20.01 7.45 60.88
CA ASN A 329 -19.94 8.89 61.05
C ASN A 329 -19.76 9.33 62.52
N LYS A 330 -19.95 8.43 63.50
CA LYS A 330 -19.73 8.72 64.91
C LYS A 330 -18.25 8.70 65.32
N ASP A 331 -17.40 8.00 64.58
CA ASP A 331 -15.99 7.83 64.94
C ASP A 331 -15.00 8.50 63.96
N ASP A 332 -15.39 8.78 62.69
CA ASP A 332 -14.42 9.19 61.66
C ASP A 332 -14.82 10.39 60.75
N ASP A 333 -16.05 10.92 60.79
CA ASP A 333 -16.48 11.91 59.78
C ASP A 333 -16.17 13.39 60.14
N ASP A 334 -15.91 13.73 61.40
CA ASP A 334 -15.69 15.14 61.79
C ASP A 334 -14.38 15.70 61.22
N TRP A 335 -13.38 14.86 60.92
CA TRP A 335 -12.08 15.32 60.40
C TRP A 335 -12.00 15.40 58.87
N VAL A 336 -12.80 14.61 58.14
CA VAL A 336 -12.75 14.55 56.66
C VAL A 336 -13.52 15.72 56.02
N TRP A 337 -14.64 16.12 56.62
CA TRP A 337 -15.45 17.26 56.14
C TRP A 337 -14.89 18.62 56.55
N GLN A 338 -13.94 18.68 57.49
CA GLN A 338 -13.24 19.90 57.89
C GLN A 338 -11.98 20.18 57.05
N GLN A 339 -11.55 19.25 56.20
CA GLN A 339 -10.45 19.52 55.28
C GLN A 339 -10.89 20.49 54.19
N GLU A 340 -10.28 21.68 54.19
CA GLU A 340 -10.56 22.77 53.27
C GLU A 340 -10.44 22.34 51.79
N ASP A 341 -9.57 21.39 51.50
CA ASP A 341 -9.40 20.81 50.16
C ASP A 341 -10.62 19.99 49.70
N VAL A 342 -11.25 19.25 50.61
CA VAL A 342 -12.42 18.42 50.32
C VAL A 342 -13.65 19.31 50.16
N VAL A 343 -13.81 20.32 51.02
CA VAL A 343 -14.88 21.32 50.92
C VAL A 343 -14.77 22.10 49.60
N ASN A 344 -13.56 22.54 49.23
CA ASN A 344 -13.34 23.23 47.96
C ASN A 344 -13.56 22.33 46.74
N ALA A 345 -13.19 21.05 46.80
CA ALA A 345 -13.44 20.10 45.72
C ALA A 345 -14.94 19.81 45.55
N VAL A 346 -15.68 19.62 46.65
CA VAL A 346 -17.13 19.41 46.62
C VAL A 346 -17.87 20.65 46.15
N ALA A 347 -17.49 21.84 46.64
CA ALA A 347 -18.05 23.12 46.21
C ALA A 347 -17.84 23.35 44.71
N LYS A 348 -16.65 23.03 44.18
CA LYS A 348 -16.34 23.12 42.76
C LYS A 348 -17.21 22.17 41.92
N VAL A 349 -17.37 20.92 42.34
CA VAL A 349 -18.20 19.93 41.62
C VAL A 349 -19.68 20.33 41.64
N MET A 350 -20.17 20.87 42.76
CA MET A 350 -21.53 21.40 42.88
C MET A 350 -21.75 22.60 41.95
N ASN A 351 -20.80 23.54 41.90
CA ASN A 351 -20.86 24.70 40.99
C ASN A 351 -20.83 24.27 39.52
N ASP A 352 -19.95 23.34 39.14
CA ASP A 352 -19.91 22.82 37.76
C ASP A 352 -21.22 22.12 37.36
N ARG A 353 -21.85 21.39 38.31
CA ARG A 353 -23.17 20.77 38.08
C ARG A 353 -24.29 21.80 37.95
N ALA A 354 -24.28 22.84 38.77
CA ALA A 354 -25.24 23.94 38.70
C ALA A 354 -25.13 24.69 37.36
N LEU A 355 -23.90 24.97 36.92
CA LEU A 355 -23.63 25.57 35.61
C LEU A 355 -24.09 24.67 34.46
N GLN A 356 -23.87 23.35 34.54
CA GLN A 356 -24.39 22.41 33.54
C GLN A 356 -25.92 22.32 33.54
N ALA A 357 -26.56 22.40 34.71
CA ALA A 357 -28.03 22.43 34.83
C ALA A 357 -28.63 23.72 34.26
N CYS A 358 -28.01 24.88 34.52
CA CYS A 358 -28.38 26.17 33.93
C CYS A 358 -28.16 26.20 32.42
N SER A 359 -27.05 25.64 31.92
CA SER A 359 -26.80 25.51 30.47
C SER A 359 -27.85 24.63 29.78
N ARG A 360 -28.32 23.57 30.45
CA ARG A 360 -29.40 22.71 29.95
C ARG A 360 -30.78 23.38 29.97
N LYS A 361 -31.00 24.37 30.86
CA LYS A 361 -32.23 25.15 30.96
C LYS A 361 -32.25 26.37 30.02
N SER A 362 -31.09 26.96 29.72
CA SER A 362 -30.94 28.06 28.75
C SER A 362 -31.17 27.65 27.28
N GLY A 363 -31.29 26.35 26.99
CA GLY A 363 -31.72 25.84 25.68
C GLY A 363 -33.22 26.00 25.41
N ASN A 364 -34.01 26.48 26.39
CA ASN A 364 -35.43 26.70 26.21
C ASN A 364 -35.90 27.97 26.95
N GLY A 365 -35.83 29.10 26.27
CA GLY A 365 -36.48 30.36 26.68
C GLY A 365 -35.69 31.21 27.66
N ASN A 366 -35.48 32.48 27.29
CA ASN A 366 -34.78 33.50 28.05
C ASN A 366 -35.44 33.77 29.42
N GLU A 367 -34.72 33.49 30.50
CA GLU A 367 -34.89 34.18 31.78
C GLU A 367 -33.54 34.22 32.50
N VAL A 368 -32.91 35.40 32.52
CA VAL A 368 -31.70 35.65 33.30
C VAL A 368 -32.15 35.86 34.74
N ILE A 369 -31.95 34.86 35.58
CA ILE A 369 -32.23 34.96 37.01
C ILE A 369 -31.00 35.55 37.70
N ASP A 370 -31.22 36.64 38.44
CA ASP A 370 -30.20 37.34 39.23
C ASP A 370 -29.69 36.44 40.36
N THR A 371 -28.38 36.24 40.40
CA THR A 371 -27.71 35.31 41.32
C THR A 371 -27.85 35.69 42.79
N ASN A 372 -28.20 36.94 43.09
CA ASN A 372 -28.34 37.41 44.46
C ASN A 372 -29.69 37.00 45.10
N GLU A 373 -30.77 36.87 44.31
CA GLU A 373 -32.09 36.51 44.85
C GLU A 373 -32.17 35.03 45.29
N TYR A 374 -31.33 34.16 44.72
CA TYR A 374 -31.33 32.74 45.05
C TYR A 374 -30.54 32.41 46.32
N VAL A 375 -29.51 33.20 46.64
CA VAL A 375 -28.72 33.03 47.87
C VAL A 375 -29.57 33.39 49.10
N ASP A 376 -30.33 34.48 49.03
CA ASP A 376 -31.21 34.92 50.12
C ASP A 376 -32.33 33.91 50.44
N LYS A 377 -32.94 33.29 49.41
CA LYS A 377 -33.96 32.24 49.61
C LYS A 377 -33.42 30.95 50.25
N LEU A 378 -32.12 30.70 50.15
CA LEU A 378 -31.47 29.53 50.76
C LEU A 378 -31.02 29.81 52.20
N THR A 379 -30.72 31.06 52.54
CA THR A 379 -30.34 31.47 53.91
C THR A 379 -31.53 31.70 54.84
N ASP A 380 -32.70 32.08 54.32
CA ASP A 380 -33.92 32.28 55.14
C ASP A 380 -34.41 30.99 55.85
N GLY A 381 -34.00 29.81 55.39
CA GLY A 381 -34.35 28.53 56.03
C GLY A 381 -33.50 28.14 57.24
N LEU A 382 -32.46 28.90 57.58
CA LEU A 382 -31.47 28.55 58.61
C LEU A 382 -31.58 29.39 59.90
N GLU A 383 -32.47 30.40 59.95
CA GLU A 383 -32.66 31.26 61.12
C GLU A 383 -34.00 31.02 61.83
N TYR A 384 -34.18 29.84 62.43
CA TYR A 384 -35.11 29.69 63.56
C TYR A 384 -34.52 28.74 64.63
N PRO A 385 -34.17 29.25 65.82
CA PRO A 385 -33.83 28.40 66.96
C PRO A 385 -35.11 27.83 67.58
N VAL A 386 -35.16 26.50 67.72
CA VAL A 386 -36.19 25.79 68.47
C VAL A 386 -36.00 26.07 69.96
N SER A 387 -36.92 26.80 70.57
CA SER A 387 -37.11 26.86 72.03
C SER A 387 -38.51 26.34 72.38
N SER A 388 -38.52 25.34 73.27
CA SER A 388 -39.64 24.67 73.97
C SER A 388 -40.65 23.86 73.15
#